data_AF-A0A654U4C0-F1
#
_entry.id   AF-A0A654U4C0-F1
#
_cell.length_a   1.000
_cell.length_b   1.000
_cell.length_c   1.000
_cell.angle_alpha   90.00
_cell.angle_beta   90.00
_cell.angle_gamma   90.00
#
_symmetry.space_group_name_H-M   'P 1'
#
loop_
_entity.id
_entity.type
_entity.pdbx_description
1 polymer ?
#
loop_
_entity_poly.entity_id
_entity_poly.type
_entity_poly.pdbx_seq_one_letter_code
_entity_poly.pdbx_strand_id
1 'polypeptide(L)'
;MNAIEKAPQGPPVTKTFGGIEMLQQATVLLSSMNPAPYTVSQVSRNTVFVFNAGEEVYELQDPKGQRWVMQTWSQVVDPNLSRADLPKLGERLNLPAGWSYHTRVLTSELRVDTTNREARVLQDDLTNSYSLVTA
;
A
#
# COMPACT_ATOMS: atom_id res chain seq x y z
N MET A 1 4.83 7.82 4.02
CA MET A 1 3.86 8.45 3.10
C MET A 1 3.55 9.82 3.63
N ASN A 2 3.63 10.86 2.78
CA ASN A 2 3.57 12.25 3.20
C ASN A 2 2.32 12.97 2.69
N ALA A 3 1.83 12.63 1.48
CA ALA A 3 0.60 13.22 0.94
C ALA A 3 -0.21 12.20 0.11
N ILE A 4 -1.51 12.49 0.01
CA ILE A 4 -2.47 11.77 -0.84
C ILE A 4 -3.15 12.80 -1.73
N GLU A 5 -2.87 12.73 -3.03
CA GLU A 5 -3.52 13.59 -4.02
C GLU A 5 -4.67 12.82 -4.67
N LYS A 6 -5.85 13.42 -4.73
CA LYS A 6 -7.05 12.80 -5.30
C LYS A 6 -7.42 13.50 -6.60
N ALA A 7 -7.67 12.71 -7.65
CA ALA A 7 -8.10 13.21 -8.95
C ALA A 7 -9.49 12.64 -9.26
N PRO A 8 -10.58 13.21 -8.70
CA PRO A 8 -11.93 12.69 -8.92
C PRO A 8 -12.28 12.70 -10.41
N GLN A 9 -12.92 11.61 -10.87
CA GLN A 9 -13.39 11.44 -12.24
C GLN A 9 -14.92 11.43 -12.24
N GLY A 10 -15.53 12.39 -12.95
CA GLY A 10 -16.98 12.51 -13.03
C GLY A 10 -17.66 13.06 -11.76
N PRO A 11 -19.00 13.08 -11.74
CA PRO A 11 -19.76 13.58 -10.60
C PRO A 11 -19.58 12.68 -9.36
N PRO A 12 -19.62 13.26 -8.15
CA PRO A 12 -19.45 12.52 -6.90
C PRO A 12 -20.58 11.49 -6.71
N VAL A 13 -20.20 10.25 -6.39
CA VAL A 13 -21.15 9.20 -6.00
C VAL A 13 -21.21 9.15 -4.47
N THR A 14 -22.38 9.45 -3.89
CA THR A 14 -22.58 9.43 -2.43
C THR A 14 -23.53 8.33 -1.99
N LYS A 15 -23.35 7.86 -0.75
CA LYS A 15 -24.26 6.92 -0.08
C LYS A 15 -24.29 7.19 1.42
N THR A 16 -25.46 7.05 2.05
CA THR A 16 -25.61 7.24 3.50
C THR A 16 -25.38 5.94 4.25
N PHE A 17 -24.58 5.99 5.30
CA PHE A 17 -24.37 4.91 6.26
C PHE A 17 -24.54 5.45 7.68
N GLY A 18 -25.53 4.95 8.42
CA GLY A 18 -25.78 5.40 9.80
C GLY A 18 -26.07 6.90 9.93
N GLY A 19 -26.66 7.53 8.90
CA GLY A 19 -26.93 8.98 8.87
C GLY A 19 -25.75 9.84 8.40
N ILE A 20 -24.61 9.24 8.10
CA ILE A 20 -23.44 9.93 7.58
C ILE A 20 -23.40 9.77 6.06
N GLU A 21 -23.42 10.88 5.33
CA GLU A 21 -23.18 10.87 3.89
C GLU A 21 -21.70 10.58 3.61
N MET A 22 -21.43 9.53 2.84
CA MET A 22 -20.10 9.12 2.45
C MET A 22 -19.93 9.23 0.93
N LEU A 23 -18.78 9.76 0.52
CA LEU A 23 -18.35 9.82 -0.89
C LEU A 23 -17.59 8.54 -1.26
N GLN A 24 -17.93 7.92 -2.38
CA GLN A 24 -17.17 6.80 -2.92
C GLN A 24 -15.76 7.27 -3.32
N GLN A 25 -14.73 6.69 -2.72
CA GLN A 25 -13.32 7.05 -2.98
C GLN A 25 -12.58 6.00 -3.81
N ALA A 26 -12.96 4.73 -3.68
CA ALA A 26 -12.32 3.62 -4.35
C ALA A 26 -13.28 2.41 -4.42
N THR A 27 -13.04 1.53 -5.37
CA THR A 27 -13.67 0.21 -5.48
C THR A 27 -12.58 -0.85 -5.44
N VAL A 28 -12.68 -1.77 -4.49
CA VAL A 28 -11.74 -2.89 -4.37
C VAL A 28 -12.31 -4.10 -5.09
N LEU A 29 -11.56 -4.66 -6.04
CA LEU A 29 -11.87 -5.94 -6.68
C LEU A 29 -11.21 -7.04 -5.86
N LEU A 30 -11.96 -7.56 -4.89
CA LEU A 30 -11.50 -8.64 -4.01
C LEU A 30 -11.61 -9.98 -4.76
N SER A 31 -10.50 -10.72 -4.83
CA SER A 31 -10.49 -12.13 -5.24
C SER A 31 -10.99 -13.05 -4.13
N SER A 32 -10.83 -12.65 -2.86
CA SER A 32 -11.42 -13.30 -1.68
C SER A 32 -11.65 -12.31 -0.53
N MET A 33 -12.53 -12.66 0.41
CA MET A 33 -12.82 -11.85 1.62
C MET A 33 -11.66 -11.84 2.64
N ASN A 34 -10.74 -12.80 2.53
CA ASN A 34 -9.56 -12.90 3.38
C ASN A 34 -8.38 -13.40 2.52
N PRO A 35 -7.73 -12.51 1.74
CA PRO A 35 -6.63 -12.92 0.88
C PRO A 35 -5.45 -13.36 1.75
N ALA A 36 -4.80 -14.45 1.35
CA ALA A 36 -3.55 -14.86 1.98
C ALA A 36 -2.49 -13.74 1.83
N PRO A 37 -1.54 -13.61 2.77
CA PRO A 37 -0.42 -12.69 2.64
C PRO A 37 0.26 -12.79 1.27
N TYR A 38 0.76 -11.67 0.77
CA TYR A 38 1.42 -11.53 -0.53
C TYR A 38 0.52 -11.83 -1.74
N THR A 39 -0.79 -11.96 -1.55
CA THR A 39 -1.76 -12.04 -2.65
C THR A 39 -2.12 -10.64 -3.14
N VAL A 40 -1.99 -10.44 -4.45
CA VAL A 40 -2.28 -9.14 -5.07
C VAL A 40 -3.78 -8.93 -5.24
N SER A 41 -4.26 -7.78 -4.80
CA SER A 41 -5.61 -7.27 -5.06
C SER A 41 -5.55 -6.05 -5.97
N GLN A 42 -6.59 -5.87 -6.78
CA GLN A 42 -6.74 -4.70 -7.65
C GLN A 42 -7.72 -3.71 -7.02
N VAL A 43 -7.35 -2.43 -7.00
CA VAL A 43 -8.17 -1.34 -6.46
C VAL A 43 -8.33 -0.29 -7.53
N SER A 44 -9.57 -0.08 -7.96
CA SER A 44 -9.93 1.05 -8.81
C SER A 44 -10.05 2.30 -7.93
N ARG A 45 -9.09 3.21 -8.05
CA ARG A 45 -9.02 4.48 -7.34
C ARG A 45 -8.30 5.50 -8.21
N ASN A 46 -8.61 6.79 -8.05
CA ASN A 46 -7.90 7.87 -8.74
C ASN A 46 -7.08 8.66 -7.72
N THR A 47 -5.92 8.11 -7.35
CA THR A 47 -5.13 8.63 -6.24
C THR A 47 -3.64 8.53 -6.51
N VAL A 48 -2.89 9.55 -6.13
CA VAL A 48 -1.43 9.55 -6.09
C VAL A 48 -0.99 9.55 -4.63
N PHE A 49 -0.11 8.61 -4.27
CA PHE A 49 0.54 8.59 -2.96
C PHE A 49 1.96 9.14 -3.09
N VAL A 50 2.28 10.12 -2.28
CA VAL A 50 3.55 10.84 -2.35
C VAL A 50 4.40 10.51 -1.12
N PHE A 51 5.67 10.21 -1.38
CA PHE A 51 6.71 10.00 -0.38
C PHE A 51 7.85 10.97 -0.69
N ASN A 52 8.19 11.82 0.28
CA ASN A 52 9.15 12.90 0.05
C ASN A 52 10.58 12.38 -0.03
N ALA A 53 11.46 13.12 -0.72
CA ALA A 53 12.90 12.90 -0.60
C ALA A 53 13.35 13.03 0.87
N GLY A 54 14.32 12.24 1.29
CA GLY A 54 14.82 12.15 2.67
C GLY A 54 14.02 11.22 3.58
N GLU A 55 12.87 10.72 3.15
CA GLU A 55 12.09 9.74 3.93
C GLU A 55 12.67 8.34 3.80
N GLU A 56 12.70 7.60 4.91
CA GLU A 56 12.92 6.16 4.88
C GLU A 56 11.63 5.47 4.42
N VAL A 57 11.77 4.64 3.39
CA VAL A 57 10.71 3.77 2.88
C VAL A 57 11.07 2.31 3.08
N TYR A 58 10.01 1.52 3.20
CA TYR A 58 10.05 0.09 3.46
C TYR A 58 9.44 -0.61 2.25
N GLU A 59 10.20 -1.49 1.60
CA GLU A 59 9.85 -2.04 0.31
C GLU A 59 9.94 -3.56 0.31
N LEU A 60 9.00 -4.20 -0.38
CA LEU A 60 9.13 -5.58 -0.84
C LEU A 60 9.57 -5.58 -2.30
N GLN A 61 10.41 -6.53 -2.68
CA GLN A 61 10.71 -6.83 -4.08
C GLN A 61 10.24 -8.25 -4.39
N ASP A 62 9.44 -8.40 -5.43
CA ASP A 62 8.95 -9.71 -5.87
C ASP A 62 9.99 -10.42 -6.77
N PRO A 63 9.80 -11.72 -7.09
CA PRO A 63 10.73 -12.49 -7.91
C PRO A 63 10.87 -11.98 -9.36
N LYS A 64 9.96 -11.09 -9.80
CA LYS A 64 10.01 -10.43 -11.12
C LYS A 64 10.70 -9.07 -11.04
N GLY A 65 11.22 -8.69 -9.87
CA GLY A 65 11.88 -7.42 -9.62
C GLY A 65 10.91 -6.25 -9.40
N GLN A 66 9.60 -6.50 -9.28
CA GLN A 66 8.62 -5.44 -8.99
C GLN A 66 8.78 -4.97 -7.55
N ARG A 67 8.80 -3.65 -7.36
CA ARG A 67 8.92 -3.03 -6.03
C ARG A 67 7.55 -2.65 -5.49
N TRP A 68 7.32 -2.92 -4.21
CA TRP A 68 6.10 -2.63 -3.49
C TRP A 68 6.45 -1.78 -2.28
N VAL A 69 5.97 -0.54 -2.21
CA VAL A 69 6.27 0.37 -1.10
C VAL A 69 5.18 0.27 -0.04
N MET A 70 5.59 0.18 1.23
CA MET A 70 4.69 0.18 2.37
C MET A 70 3.92 1.49 2.43
N GLN A 71 2.60 1.41 2.40
CA GLN A 71 1.72 2.56 2.59
C GLN A 71 1.42 2.77 4.07
N THR A 72 1.16 1.68 4.80
CA THR A 72 0.82 1.69 6.23
C THR A 72 1.34 0.43 6.91
N TRP A 73 1.89 0.57 8.12
CA TRP A 73 2.07 -0.57 9.02
C TRP A 73 0.82 -0.77 9.88
N SER A 74 0.64 -1.98 10.39
CA SER A 74 -0.54 -2.41 11.13
C SER A 74 -0.17 -2.94 12.50
N GLN A 75 -1.04 -2.70 13.48
CA GLN A 75 -0.93 -3.24 14.84
C GLN A 75 -1.98 -4.32 15.12
N VAL A 76 -2.65 -4.84 14.07
CA VAL A 76 -3.69 -5.87 14.21
C VAL A 76 -3.11 -7.19 14.69
N VAL A 77 -1.99 -7.62 14.11
CA VAL A 77 -1.33 -8.90 14.46
C VAL A 77 -0.33 -8.71 15.61
N ASP A 78 0.43 -7.62 15.59
CA ASP A 78 1.38 -7.25 16.63
C ASP A 78 1.06 -5.84 17.17
N PRO A 79 0.37 -5.73 18.32
CA PRO A 79 0.01 -4.45 18.91
C PRO A 79 1.19 -3.57 19.29
N ASN A 80 2.39 -4.14 19.43
CA ASN A 80 3.60 -3.43 19.81
C ASN A 80 4.45 -3.02 18.61
N LEU A 81 4.08 -3.40 17.37
CA LEU A 81 4.83 -3.03 16.18
C LEU A 81 4.91 -1.50 16.08
N SER A 82 6.14 -1.00 15.99
CA SER A 82 6.44 0.41 15.90
C SER A 82 7.23 0.75 14.65
N ARG A 83 7.30 2.05 14.33
CA ARG A 83 8.13 2.53 13.20
C ARG A 83 9.61 2.15 13.35
N ALA A 84 10.13 2.07 14.58
CA ALA A 84 11.53 1.74 14.84
C ALA A 84 11.89 0.29 14.50
N ASP A 85 10.89 -0.59 14.40
CA ASP A 85 11.09 -2.01 14.07
C ASP A 85 11.14 -2.24 12.55
N LEU A 86 10.58 -1.31 11.76
CA LEU A 86 10.43 -1.45 10.32
C LEU A 86 11.78 -1.66 9.59
N PRO A 87 12.89 -1.00 9.94
CA PRO A 87 14.20 -1.28 9.35
C PRO A 87 14.64 -2.75 9.34
N LYS A 88 14.20 -3.54 10.31
CA LYS A 88 14.54 -4.97 10.46
C LYS A 88 13.37 -5.90 10.23
N LEU A 89 12.25 -5.38 9.73
CA LEU A 89 11.00 -6.15 9.61
C LEU A 89 11.17 -7.41 8.78
N GLY A 90 12.03 -7.39 7.76
CA GLY A 90 12.32 -8.54 6.91
C GLY A 90 12.77 -9.79 7.66
N GLU A 91 13.38 -9.65 8.85
CA GLU A 91 13.78 -10.79 9.71
C GLU A 91 12.58 -11.49 10.37
N ARG A 92 11.41 -10.82 10.39
CA ARG A 92 10.18 -11.30 11.01
C ARG A 92 9.13 -11.79 10.01
N LEU A 93 9.31 -11.49 8.72
CA LEU A 93 8.36 -11.81 7.66
C LEU A 93 8.59 -13.22 7.11
N ASN A 94 7.51 -13.96 6.83
CA ASN A 94 7.59 -15.23 6.12
C ASN A 94 7.51 -14.97 4.61
N LEU A 95 8.58 -14.39 4.06
CA LEU A 95 8.62 -14.01 2.66
C LEU A 95 8.49 -15.24 1.74
N PRO A 96 7.63 -15.21 0.70
CA PRO A 96 7.57 -16.28 -0.28
C PRO A 96 8.90 -16.41 -1.04
N ALA A 97 9.14 -17.57 -1.65
CA ALA A 97 10.37 -17.82 -2.38
C ALA A 97 10.65 -16.73 -3.45
N GLY A 98 11.87 -16.19 -3.42
CA GLY A 98 12.33 -15.14 -4.34
C GLY A 98 11.88 -13.72 -4.00
N TRP A 99 11.11 -13.53 -2.92
CA TRP A 99 10.82 -12.19 -2.40
C TRP A 99 11.94 -11.72 -1.47
N SER A 100 12.15 -10.41 -1.44
CA SER A 100 13.04 -9.76 -0.49
C SER A 100 12.40 -8.53 0.13
N TYR A 101 12.88 -8.16 1.32
CA TYR A 101 12.50 -6.95 2.01
C TYR A 101 13.71 -6.01 2.09
N HIS A 102 13.49 -4.74 1.78
CA HIS A 102 14.54 -3.73 1.75
C HIS A 102 14.05 -2.42 2.36
N THR A 103 14.99 -1.68 2.94
CA THR A 103 14.77 -0.29 3.35
C THR A 103 15.68 0.62 2.57
N ARG A 104 15.21 1.84 2.30
CA ARG A 104 16.06 2.88 1.74
C ARG A 104 15.56 4.25 2.11
N VAL A 105 16.50 5.19 2.21
CA VAL A 105 16.19 6.62 2.24
C VAL A 105 16.01 7.11 0.80
N LEU A 106 14.90 7.79 0.53
CA LEU A 106 14.61 8.34 -0.79
C LEU A 106 15.55 9.49 -1.12
N THR A 107 16.25 9.42 -2.26
CA THR A 107 17.05 10.54 -2.79
C THR A 107 16.22 11.55 -3.58
N SER A 108 15.02 11.16 -4.00
CA SER A 108 14.06 11.97 -4.73
C SER A 108 12.63 11.58 -4.31
N GLU A 109 11.66 12.45 -4.56
CA GLU A 109 10.25 12.13 -4.34
C GLU A 109 9.86 10.83 -5.06
N LEU A 110 9.15 9.95 -4.37
CA LEU A 110 8.52 8.77 -4.93
C LEU A 110 7.01 9.01 -5.00
N ARG A 111 6.46 8.89 -6.19
CA ARG A 111 5.02 9.02 -6.47
C ARG A 111 4.48 7.67 -6.93
N VAL A 112 3.46 7.18 -6.24
CA VAL A 112 2.69 6.00 -6.66
C VAL A 112 1.39 6.49 -7.27
N ASP A 113 1.38 6.65 -8.60
CA ASP A 113 0.26 7.20 -9.35
C ASP A 113 -0.66 6.09 -9.86
N THR A 114 -1.90 6.10 -9.36
CA THR A 114 -2.93 5.11 -9.74
C THR A 114 -4.08 5.75 -10.51
N THR A 115 -3.92 6.97 -11.03
CA THR A 115 -4.99 7.70 -11.73
C THR A 115 -5.28 7.20 -13.14
N ASN A 116 -4.33 6.48 -13.76
CA ASN A 116 -4.44 5.96 -15.13
C ASN A 116 -4.50 4.42 -15.21
N ARG A 117 -4.45 3.74 -14.08
CA ARG A 117 -4.44 2.28 -13.99
C ARG A 117 -4.93 1.82 -12.62
N GLU A 118 -5.50 0.63 -12.54
CA GLU A 118 -5.85 0.04 -11.25
C GLU A 118 -4.61 -0.08 -10.35
N ALA A 119 -4.77 0.31 -9.10
CA ALA A 119 -3.74 0.10 -8.10
C ALA A 119 -3.62 -1.39 -7.80
N ARG A 120 -2.37 -1.88 -7.69
CA ARG A 120 -2.09 -3.23 -7.19
C ARG A 120 -1.59 -3.10 -5.76
N VAL A 121 -2.26 -3.79 -4.85
CA VAL A 121 -1.94 -3.77 -3.41
C VAL A 121 -1.84 -5.19 -2.88
N LEU A 122 -1.07 -5.37 -1.81
CA LEU A 122 -0.96 -6.62 -1.07
C LEU A 122 -0.72 -6.34 0.41
N GLN A 123 -0.82 -7.38 1.23
CA GLN A 123 -0.47 -7.34 2.65
C GLN A 123 0.60 -8.37 2.99
N ASP A 124 1.44 -8.10 3.99
CA ASP A 124 2.37 -9.08 4.56
C ASP A 124 1.74 -9.88 5.73
N ASP A 125 2.53 -10.73 6.38
CA ASP A 125 2.11 -11.56 7.52
C ASP A 125 1.54 -10.76 8.69
N LEU A 126 1.96 -9.50 8.85
CA LEU A 126 1.53 -8.61 9.93
C LEU A 126 0.41 -7.67 9.50
N THR A 127 -0.17 -7.89 8.32
CA THR A 127 -1.21 -7.05 7.70
C THR A 127 -0.75 -5.63 7.33
N ASN A 128 0.57 -5.39 7.25
CA ASN A 128 1.07 -4.13 6.69
C ASN A 128 0.70 -4.08 5.21
N SER A 129 0.28 -2.90 4.74
CA SER A 129 -0.26 -2.75 3.39
C SER A 129 0.75 -2.08 2.47
N TYR A 130 0.95 -2.67 1.28
CA TYR A 130 1.91 -2.22 0.28
C TYR A 130 1.20 -1.89 -1.02
N SER A 131 1.70 -0.89 -1.74
CA SER A 131 1.31 -0.59 -3.12
C SER A 131 2.45 -0.86 -4.08
N LEU A 132 2.13 -1.43 -5.24
CA LEU A 132 3.08 -1.55 -6.33
C LEU A 132 3.59 -0.16 -6.73
N VAL A 133 4.92 0.01 -6.78
CA VAL A 133 5.55 1.21 -7.32
C VAL A 133 5.34 1.21 -8.82
N THR A 134 4.66 2.23 -9.31
CA THR A 134 4.48 2.47 -10.74
C THR A 134 5.77 3.00 -11.33
N ALA A 135 6.23 2.37 -12.41
CA ALA A 135 7.20 2.99 -13.32
C ALA A 135 6.57 4.18 -14.03
#